data_AF-A0A1M4DZL7-F1
#
_entry.id   AF-A0A1M4DZL7-F1
#
_cell.length_a   1.000
_cell.length_b   1.000
_cell.length_c   1.000
_cell.angle_alpha   90.00
_cell.angle_beta   90.00
_cell.angle_gamma   90.00
#
_symmetry.space_group_name_H-M   'P 1'
#
loop_
_entity.id
_entity.type
_entity.pdbx_description
1 polymer ?
#
loop_
_entity_poly.entity_id
_entity_poly.type
_entity_poly.pdbx_seq_one_letter_code
_entity_poly.pdbx_strand_id
1 'polypeptide(L)'
;MPMFPLNDLTGANVRGRALAGAINYPFPLLVAAGVAHGRPWSLAAATGICVLILAGHLYHWWLPYLWRASAAQRELYQREYARTLKILPAEGHGVVPDVQHMVVGALSLIMLVTTLNA
;
A
#
# COMPACT_ATOMS: atom_id res chain seq x y z
N MET A 1 -11.45 1.76 -7.49
CA MET A 1 -12.37 0.97 -8.33
C MET A 1 -12.83 -0.24 -7.52
N PRO A 2 -14.14 -0.56 -7.48
CA PRO A 2 -14.60 -1.80 -6.86
C PRO A 2 -14.03 -2.98 -7.66
N MET A 3 -13.21 -3.81 -7.01
CA MET A 3 -12.50 -4.92 -7.66
C MET A 3 -12.58 -6.16 -6.79
N PHE A 4 -13.78 -6.54 -6.33
CA PHE A 4 -13.94 -7.73 -5.52
C PHE A 4 -13.49 -8.98 -6.33
N PRO A 5 -12.72 -9.92 -5.76
CA PRO A 5 -12.32 -10.02 -4.35
C PRO A 5 -11.00 -9.33 -3.98
N LEU A 6 -10.33 -8.64 -4.91
CA LEU A 6 -9.06 -7.94 -4.62
C LEU A 6 -9.24 -6.68 -3.76
N ASN A 7 -10.39 -6.00 -3.87
CA ASN A 7 -10.70 -4.80 -3.10
C ASN A 7 -12.19 -4.74 -2.77
N ASP A 8 -12.55 -4.93 -1.50
CA ASP A 8 -13.93 -4.89 -1.03
C ASP A 8 -14.34 -3.45 -0.67
N LEU A 9 -14.83 -2.72 -1.67
CA LEU A 9 -15.41 -1.39 -1.49
C LEU A 9 -16.93 -1.43 -1.37
N THR A 10 -17.54 -2.60 -1.12
CA THR A 10 -19.01 -2.75 -1.11
C THR A 10 -19.65 -1.93 0.00
N GLY A 11 -18.98 -1.75 1.13
CA GLY A 11 -19.42 -0.88 2.24
C GLY A 11 -19.06 0.60 2.09
N ALA A 12 -18.23 0.98 1.12
CA ALA A 12 -17.71 2.34 1.00
C ALA A 12 -18.62 3.25 0.15
N ASN A 13 -19.02 4.39 0.72
CA ASN A 13 -19.74 5.44 -0.02
C ASN A 13 -18.82 6.15 -1.04
N VAL A 14 -19.41 6.95 -1.94
CA VAL A 14 -18.68 7.67 -3.01
C VAL A 14 -17.54 8.53 -2.44
N ARG A 15 -17.78 9.22 -1.33
CA ARG A 15 -16.78 10.06 -0.66
C ARG A 15 -15.59 9.23 -0.15
N GLY A 16 -15.84 8.08 0.47
CA GLY A 16 -14.80 7.18 0.95
C GLY A 16 -13.94 6.64 -0.18
N ARG A 17 -14.56 6.29 -1.31
CA ARG A 17 -13.83 5.85 -2.51
C ARG A 17 -12.99 6.97 -3.13
N ALA A 18 -13.52 8.19 -3.17
CA ALA A 18 -12.79 9.36 -3.66
C ALA A 18 -11.59 9.69 -2.76
N LEU A 19 -11.79 9.65 -1.43
CA LEU A 19 -10.72 9.88 -0.46
C LEU A 19 -9.62 8.80 -0.58
N ALA A 20 -10.00 7.53 -0.71
CA ALA A 20 -9.04 6.46 -0.95
C ALA A 20 -8.22 6.70 -2.22
N GLY A 21 -8.86 7.16 -3.31
CA GLY A 21 -8.14 7.56 -4.52
C GLY A 21 -7.19 8.74 -4.29
N ALA A 22 -7.67 9.79 -3.64
CA ALA A 22 -6.88 10.98 -3.35
C ALA A 22 -5.67 10.71 -2.45
N ILE A 23 -5.73 9.69 -1.59
CA ILE A 23 -4.59 9.30 -0.75
C ILE A 23 -3.60 8.41 -1.52
N ASN A 24 -4.07 7.50 -2.39
CA ASN A 24 -3.20 6.50 -3.00
C ASN A 24 -2.56 6.91 -4.34
N TYR A 25 -3.24 7.73 -5.16
CA TYR A 25 -2.76 8.04 -6.52
C TYR A 25 -1.75 9.19 -6.65
N PRO A 26 -1.79 10.28 -5.84
CA PRO A 26 -0.86 11.39 -6.05
C PRO A 26 0.60 11.03 -5.82
N PHE A 27 0.92 10.18 -4.84
CA PHE A 27 2.31 9.92 -4.49
C PHE A 27 3.09 9.17 -5.59
N PRO A 28 2.57 8.09 -6.21
CA PRO A 28 3.23 7.48 -7.37
C PRO A 28 3.40 8.46 -8.54
N LEU A 29 2.43 9.36 -8.78
CA LEU A 29 2.53 10.38 -9.82
C LEU A 29 3.64 11.41 -9.51
N LEU A 30 3.77 11.82 -8.25
CA LEU A 30 4.85 12.72 -7.81
C LEU A 30 6.22 12.06 -7.95
N VAL A 31 6.34 10.76 -7.64
CA VAL A 31 7.57 10.01 -7.89
C VAL A 31 7.92 10.00 -9.38
N ALA A 32 6.96 9.65 -10.24
CA ALA A 32 7.16 9.64 -11.69
C ALA A 32 7.57 11.02 -12.22
N ALA A 33 6.95 12.10 -11.74
CA ALA A 33 7.31 13.47 -12.10
C ALA A 33 8.72 13.85 -11.61
N GLY A 34 9.08 13.47 -10.39
CA GLY A 34 10.41 13.73 -9.82
C GLY A 34 11.53 13.03 -10.57
N VAL A 35 11.30 11.78 -10.97
CA VAL A 35 12.18 10.99 -11.85
C VAL A 35 12.29 11.62 -13.23
N ALA A 36 11.18 11.97 -13.86
CA ALA A 36 11.17 12.62 -15.18
C ALA A 36 11.89 13.98 -15.19
N HIS A 37 11.89 14.70 -14.06
CA HIS A 37 12.62 15.97 -13.93
C HIS A 37 14.14 15.79 -13.83
N GLY A 38 14.62 14.67 -13.26
CA GLY A 38 16.03 14.26 -13.28
C GLY A 38 17.03 15.17 -12.57
N ARG A 39 16.58 16.10 -11.71
CA ARG A 39 17.50 16.94 -10.91
C ARG A 39 17.83 16.24 -9.58
N PRO A 40 19.03 16.43 -9.00
CA PRO A 40 19.40 15.75 -7.76
C PRO A 40 18.40 15.93 -6.62
N TRP A 41 17.84 17.14 -6.46
CA TRP A 41 16.83 17.41 -5.44
C TRP A 41 15.50 16.71 -5.73
N SER A 42 15.10 16.56 -7.01
CA SER A 42 13.85 15.91 -7.38
C SER A 42 13.96 14.39 -7.26
N LEU A 43 15.12 13.83 -7.59
CA LEU A 43 15.44 12.41 -7.37
C LEU A 43 15.53 12.07 -5.88
N ALA A 44 16.14 12.95 -5.07
CA ALA A 44 16.15 12.79 -3.60
C ALA A 44 14.72 12.82 -3.02
N ALA A 45 13.88 13.76 -3.48
CA ALA A 45 12.48 13.83 -3.07
C ALA A 45 11.69 12.58 -3.50
N ALA A 46 11.83 12.14 -4.76
CA ALA A 46 11.19 10.93 -5.27
C ALA A 46 11.62 9.67 -4.49
N THR A 47 12.92 9.55 -4.19
CA THR A 47 13.47 8.47 -3.36
C THR A 47 12.87 8.50 -1.96
N GLY A 48 12.82 9.68 -1.32
CA GLY A 48 12.21 9.84 0.00
C GLY A 48 10.75 9.40 0.04
N ILE A 49 9.96 9.78 -0.97
CA ILE A 49 8.56 9.35 -1.10
C ILE A 49 8.47 7.83 -1.27
N CYS A 50 9.31 7.22 -2.11
CA CYS A 50 9.35 5.76 -2.29
C CYS A 50 9.65 5.02 -0.98
N VAL A 51 10.63 5.50 -0.22
CA VAL A 51 11.00 4.92 1.09
C VAL A 51 9.82 5.02 2.06
N LEU A 52 9.14 6.17 2.13
CA LEU A 52 7.98 6.35 3.00
C LEU A 52 6.81 5.42 2.62
N ILE A 53 6.52 5.27 1.32
CA ILE A 53 5.49 4.35 0.83
C ILE A 53 5.84 2.90 1.22
N LEU A 54 7.06 2.46 0.96
CA LEU A 54 7.49 1.10 1.25
C LEU A 54 7.52 0.83 2.77
N ALA A 55 8.02 1.78 3.56
CA ALA A 55 8.01 1.67 5.02
C ALA A 55 6.57 1.59 5.58
N GLY A 56 5.66 2.44 5.07
CA GLY A 56 4.25 2.38 5.42
C GLY A 56 3.62 1.05 5.03
N HIS A 57 3.96 0.52 3.85
CA HIS A 57 3.49 -0.78 3.39
C HIS A 57 3.95 -1.92 4.31
N LEU A 58 5.25 -1.96 4.66
CA LEU A 58 5.81 -2.94 5.58
C LEU A 58 5.15 -2.84 6.96
N TYR A 59 4.97 -1.62 7.49
CA TYR A 59 4.38 -1.39 8.80
C TYR A 59 2.93 -1.85 8.91
N HIS A 60 2.11 -1.64 7.86
CA HIS A 60 0.68 -1.97 7.91
C HIS A 60 0.36 -3.42 7.53
N TRP A 61 1.24 -4.08 6.78
CA TRP A 61 0.93 -5.40 6.22
C TRP A 61 1.87 -6.49 6.71
N TRP A 62 3.18 -6.29 6.57
CA TRP A 62 4.16 -7.32 6.84
C TRP A 62 4.53 -7.41 8.31
N LEU A 63 4.67 -6.28 9.00
CA LEU A 63 4.95 -6.23 10.42
C LEU A 63 3.84 -6.91 11.25
N PRO A 64 2.53 -6.59 11.09
CA PRO A 64 1.47 -7.26 11.86
C PRO A 64 1.19 -8.70 11.43
N TYR A 65 1.66 -9.11 10.25
CA TYR A 65 1.60 -10.50 9.80
C TYR A 65 2.71 -11.35 10.42
N LEU A 66 3.97 -10.89 10.35
CA LEU A 66 5.13 -11.61 10.87
C LEU A 66 5.26 -11.53 12.41
N TRP A 67 4.71 -10.46 13.00
CA TRP A 67 4.68 -10.25 14.44
C TRP A 67 3.22 -10.08 14.93
N ARG A 68 3.03 -9.33 16.02
CA ARG A 68 1.75 -9.15 16.66
C ARG A 68 1.07 -7.87 16.16
N ALA A 69 -0.06 -8.04 15.46
CA ALA A 69 -0.94 -6.92 15.12
C ALA A 69 -1.48 -6.22 16.37
N SER A 70 -1.53 -4.89 16.36
CA SER A 70 -2.22 -4.11 17.40
C SER A 70 -3.73 -4.31 17.34
N ALA A 71 -4.45 -3.96 18.41
CA ALA A 71 -5.92 -4.03 18.42
C ALA A 71 -6.54 -3.17 17.31
N ALA A 72 -6.04 -1.94 17.14
CA ALA A 72 -6.49 -1.03 16.08
C ALA A 72 -6.22 -1.58 14.67
N GLN A 73 -5.05 -2.20 14.44
CA GLN A 73 -4.75 -2.83 13.15
C GLN A 73 -5.69 -4.00 12.85
N ARG A 74 -5.99 -4.83 13.84
CA ARG A 74 -6.93 -5.95 13.69
C ARG A 74 -8.35 -5.46 13.41
N GLU A 75 -8.80 -4.44 14.13
CA GLU A 75 -10.14 -3.86 13.92
C GLU A 75 -10.27 -3.28 12.51
N LEU A 76 -9.30 -2.48 12.08
CA LEU A 76 -9.26 -1.93 10.72
C LEU A 76 -9.24 -3.05 9.68
N TYR A 77 -8.44 -4.08 9.91
CA TYR A 77 -8.35 -5.24 9.03
C TYR A 77 -9.68 -5.98 8.91
N GLN A 78 -10.34 -6.25 10.04
CA GLN A 78 -11.62 -6.94 10.03
C GLN A 78 -12.70 -6.14 9.29
N ARG A 79 -12.68 -4.81 9.43
CA ARG A 79 -13.65 -3.92 8.79
C ARG A 79 -13.45 -3.80 7.28
N GLU A 80 -12.21 -3.60 6.83
CA GLU A 80 -11.92 -3.20 5.44
C GLU A 80 -11.40 -4.36 4.58
N TYR A 81 -10.71 -5.33 5.18
CA TYR A 81 -9.86 -6.27 4.45
C TYR A 81 -10.17 -7.73 4.75
N ALA A 82 -11.03 -8.09 5.71
CA ALA A 82 -11.31 -9.50 6.02
C ALA A 82 -11.81 -10.30 4.82
N ARG A 83 -12.59 -9.67 3.93
CA ARG A 83 -13.27 -10.33 2.81
C ARG A 83 -12.49 -10.35 1.49
N THR A 84 -11.30 -9.74 1.45
CA THR A 84 -10.47 -9.72 0.24
C THR A 84 -9.80 -11.08 -0.04
N LEU A 85 -9.28 -11.30 -1.23
CA LEU A 85 -8.57 -12.53 -1.59
C LEU A 85 -7.22 -12.61 -0.88
N LYS A 86 -6.98 -13.67 -0.11
CA LYS A 86 -5.68 -13.97 0.52
C LYS A 86 -5.14 -15.29 -0.01
N ILE A 87 -3.83 -15.37 -0.15
CA ILE A 87 -3.10 -16.59 -0.54
C ILE A 87 -2.13 -17.07 0.55
N LEU A 88 -1.84 -16.21 1.54
CA LEU A 88 -0.99 -16.54 2.66
C LEU A 88 -1.79 -17.25 3.77
N PRO A 89 -1.14 -18.11 4.58
CA PRO A 89 -1.76 -18.72 5.74
C PRO A 89 -2.37 -17.68 6.69
N ALA A 90 -3.62 -17.91 7.11
CA ALA A 90 -4.35 -16.98 7.98
C ALA A 90 -4.40 -17.44 9.44
N GLU A 91 -4.19 -18.72 9.71
CA GLU A 91 -4.29 -19.28 11.06
C GLU A 91 -3.23 -18.68 11.99
N GLY A 92 -3.66 -18.16 13.14
CA GLY A 92 -2.78 -17.52 14.12
C GLY A 92 -2.39 -16.06 13.82
N HIS A 93 -2.81 -15.50 12.67
CA HIS A 93 -2.45 -14.13 12.27
C HIS A 93 -3.61 -13.14 12.47
N GLY A 94 -3.30 -11.97 13.05
CA GLY A 94 -4.30 -10.91 13.27
C GLY A 94 -4.55 -10.03 12.03
N VAL A 95 -3.60 -9.98 11.11
CA VAL A 95 -3.65 -9.26 9.83
C VAL A 95 -2.94 -10.13 8.81
N VAL A 96 -3.55 -10.36 7.65
CA VAL A 96 -2.96 -11.12 6.54
C VAL A 96 -2.98 -10.26 5.29
N PRO A 97 -1.81 -9.97 4.68
CA PRO A 97 -1.74 -9.24 3.42
C PRO A 97 -2.61 -9.93 2.36
N ASP A 98 -3.52 -9.16 1.78
CA ASP A 98 -4.29 -9.64 0.63
C ASP A 98 -3.49 -9.51 -0.67
N VAL A 99 -3.98 -10.15 -1.72
CA VAL A 99 -3.30 -10.19 -3.02
C VAL A 99 -3.07 -8.79 -3.58
N GLN A 100 -4.01 -7.85 -3.41
CA GLN A 100 -3.85 -6.49 -3.89
C GLN A 100 -2.68 -5.80 -3.18
N HIS A 101 -2.59 -5.92 -1.86
CA HIS A 101 -1.50 -5.31 -1.10
C HIS A 101 -0.16 -5.98 -1.41
N MET A 102 -0.12 -7.29 -1.68
CA MET A 102 1.11 -7.94 -2.17
C MET A 102 1.58 -7.33 -3.50
N VAL A 103 0.67 -7.09 -4.44
CA VAL A 103 0.98 -6.42 -5.73
C VAL A 103 1.46 -4.99 -5.50
N VAL A 104 0.77 -4.21 -4.66
CA VAL A 104 1.18 -2.84 -4.31
C VAL A 104 2.57 -2.82 -3.67
N GLY A 105 2.88 -3.79 -2.80
CA GLY A 105 4.20 -3.93 -2.20
C GLY A 105 5.30 -4.19 -3.23
N ALA A 106 5.06 -5.11 -4.17
CA ALA A 106 5.98 -5.39 -5.26
C ALA A 106 6.20 -4.17 -6.16
N LEU A 107 5.14 -3.46 -6.55
CA LEU A 107 5.22 -2.23 -7.33
C LEU A 107 5.98 -1.12 -6.58
N SER A 108 5.75 -0.99 -5.27
CA SER A 108 6.45 0.00 -4.43
C SER A 108 7.96 -0.28 -4.38
N LEU A 109 8.35 -1.56 -4.30
CA LEU A 109 9.75 -1.97 -4.35
C LEU A 109 10.38 -1.71 -5.73
N ILE A 110 9.69 -2.08 -6.81
CA ILE A 110 10.16 -1.82 -8.19
C ILE A 110 10.33 -0.32 -8.41
N MET A 111 9.38 0.49 -7.94
CA MET A 111 9.42 1.94 -8.04
C MET A 111 10.65 2.49 -7.31
N LEU A 112 10.91 2.08 -6.07
CA LEU A 112 12.11 2.49 -5.32
C LEU A 112 13.41 2.10 -6.06
N VAL A 113 13.52 0.84 -6.49
CA VAL A 113 14.71 0.35 -7.21
C VAL A 113 14.93 1.15 -8.50
N THR A 114 13.86 1.41 -9.25
CA THR A 114 13.95 2.17 -10.50
C THR A 114 14.38 3.61 -10.23
N THR A 115 13.82 4.26 -9.21
CA THR A 115 14.18 5.63 -8.83
C THR A 115 15.65 5.74 -8.37
N LEU A 116 16.19 4.72 -7.69
CA LEU A 116 17.61 4.69 -7.30
C LEU A 116 18.58 4.54 -8.48
N ASN A 117 18.08 4.11 -9.65
CA ASN A 117 18.86 3.93 -10.88
C ASN A 117 18.59 5.03 -11.93
N ALA A 118 17.80 6.06 -11.60
CA ALA A 118 17.46 7.19 -12.47
C ALA A 118 18.40 8.37 -12.27
#